data_AF-A0A9W6RRW8-F1
#
_entry.id   AF-A0A9W6RRW8-F1
#
_cell.length_a   1.000
_cell.length_b   1.000
_cell.length_c   1.000
_cell.angle_alpha   90.00
_cell.angle_beta   90.00
_cell.angle_gamma   90.00
#
_symmetry.space_group_name_H-M   'P 1'
#
loop_
_entity.id
_entity.type
_entity.pdbx_description
1 polymer ?
#
loop_
_entity_poly.entity_id
_entity_poly.type
_entity_poly.pdbx_seq_one_letter_code
_entity_poly.pdbx_strand_id
1 'polypeptide(L)'
;MAAALAEIAHVLGIDPARETEPGLTPHPMTPERAADFRHFVEHDFDALLADTFDPRSALGTGVRVVPAVGRTTPGAVFGRGCAEEPAKALGAEPAEFPGGHNGDLSHPSAYAARLREVLEPSRTTV
;
A
#
# COMPACT_ATOMS: atom_id res chain seq x y z
N MET A 1 10.96 19.27 -7.47
CA MET A 1 9.94 18.23 -7.67
C MET A 1 10.53 16.90 -8.09
N ALA A 2 11.29 16.81 -9.20
CA ALA A 2 11.89 15.54 -9.63
C ALA A 2 12.70 14.81 -8.53
N ALA A 3 13.54 15.53 -7.78
CA ALA A 3 14.29 14.96 -6.64
C ALA A 3 13.37 14.45 -5.52
N ALA A 4 12.31 15.19 -5.18
CA ALA A 4 11.33 14.76 -4.18
C ALA A 4 10.59 13.49 -4.62
N LEU A 5 10.18 13.40 -5.89
CA LEU A 5 9.54 12.21 -6.45
C LEU A 5 10.48 10.99 -6.45
N ALA A 6 11.77 11.20 -6.73
CA ALA A 6 12.78 10.14 -6.65
C ALA A 6 12.96 9.64 -5.20
N GLU A 7 12.98 10.55 -4.23
CA GLU A 7 13.08 10.19 -2.81
C GLU A 7 11.82 9.46 -2.33
N ILE A 8 10.63 9.93 -2.71
CA ILE A 8 9.37 9.25 -2.43
C ILE A 8 9.39 7.83 -2.99
N ALA A 9 9.80 7.65 -4.25
CA ALA A 9 9.91 6.33 -4.85
C ALA A 9 10.90 5.44 -4.08
N HIS A 10 12.04 5.98 -3.66
CA HIS A 10 13.03 5.26 -2.88
C HIS A 10 12.48 4.80 -1.51
N VAL A 11 11.90 5.71 -0.73
CA VAL A 11 11.35 5.44 0.61
C VAL A 11 10.19 4.43 0.54
N LEU A 12 9.37 4.51 -0.50
CA LEU A 12 8.25 3.58 -0.71
C LEU A 12 8.67 2.25 -1.36
N GLY A 13 9.94 2.12 -1.77
CA GLY A 13 10.44 0.94 -2.48
C GLY A 13 9.79 0.74 -3.85
N ILE A 14 9.36 1.83 -4.49
CA ILE A 14 8.81 1.82 -5.84
C ILE A 14 9.98 1.77 -6.83
N ASP A 15 10.02 0.69 -7.60
CA ASP A 15 10.95 0.53 -8.71
C ASP A 15 10.14 0.48 -10.02
N PRO A 16 10.23 1.52 -10.88
CA PRO A 16 9.47 1.60 -12.12
C PRO A 16 9.94 0.60 -13.18
N ALA A 17 11.10 -0.04 -13.01
CA ALA A 17 11.61 -1.07 -13.92
C ALA A 17 11.09 -2.47 -13.59
N ARG A 18 10.30 -2.64 -12.53
CA ARG A 18 9.74 -3.93 -12.15
C ARG A 18 8.69 -4.43 -13.13
N GLU A 19 8.50 -5.74 -13.09
CA GLU A 19 7.46 -6.42 -13.86
C GLU A 19 6.07 -5.87 -13.53
N THR A 20 5.25 -5.78 -14.58
CA THR A 20 3.87 -5.34 -14.51
C THR A 20 2.99 -6.28 -15.35
N GLU A 21 1.71 -6.35 -15.01
CA GLU A 21 0.74 -7.20 -15.70
C GLU A 21 0.60 -6.79 -17.19
N PRO A 22 0.42 -7.73 -18.12
CA PRO A 22 0.19 -7.39 -19.52
C PRO A 22 -1.09 -6.56 -19.74
N GLY A 23 -1.06 -5.65 -20.72
CA GLY A 23 -2.23 -4.88 -21.12
C GLY A 23 -2.58 -3.70 -20.20
N LEU A 24 -1.62 -3.27 -19.37
CA LEU A 24 -1.81 -2.11 -18.51
C LEU A 24 -2.11 -0.82 -19.28
N THR A 25 -3.03 -0.05 -18.71
CA THR A 25 -3.18 1.35 -19.08
C THR A 25 -2.00 2.13 -18.49
N PRO A 26 -1.22 2.87 -19.29
CA PRO A 26 -0.12 3.66 -18.76
C PRO A 26 -0.59 4.72 -17.77
N HIS A 27 0.15 4.89 -16.68
CA HIS A 27 -0.09 5.93 -15.67
C HIS A 27 1.07 6.93 -15.61
N PRO A 28 1.24 7.80 -16.64
CA PRO A 28 2.38 8.72 -16.70
C PRO A 28 2.27 9.83 -15.64
N MET A 29 3.41 10.33 -15.18
CA MET A 29 3.47 11.53 -14.34
C MET A 29 3.20 12.78 -15.20
N THR A 30 1.93 13.16 -15.34
CA THR A 30 1.52 14.37 -16.07
C THR A 30 1.85 15.64 -15.28
N PRO A 31 1.84 16.83 -15.91
CA PRO A 31 2.03 18.10 -15.20
C PRO A 31 1.04 18.30 -14.05
N GLU A 32 -0.21 17.87 -14.22
CA GLU A 32 -1.28 17.96 -13.22
C GLU A 32 -0.96 17.04 -12.04
N ARG A 33 -0.62 15.77 -12.28
CA ARG A 33 -0.21 14.85 -11.20
C ARG A 33 1.01 15.35 -10.45
N ALA A 34 1.98 15.96 -11.15
CA ALA A 34 3.14 16.56 -10.52
C ALA A 34 2.79 17.78 -9.66
N ALA A 35 1.75 18.54 -10.02
CA ALA A 35 1.22 19.62 -9.20
C ALA A 35 0.48 19.09 -7.96
N ASP A 36 -0.30 18.02 -8.09
CA ASP A 36 -0.97 17.37 -6.96
C ASP A 36 0.04 16.80 -5.96
N PHE A 37 1.09 16.11 -6.44
CA PHE A 37 2.20 15.66 -5.59
C PHE A 37 2.92 16.82 -4.90
N ARG A 38 3.07 17.97 -5.57
CA ARG A 38 3.63 19.17 -4.94
C ARG A 38 2.78 19.62 -3.77
N HIS A 39 1.47 19.74 -4.00
CA HIS A 39 0.53 20.17 -2.98
C HIS A 39 0.56 19.21 -1.78
N PHE A 40 0.50 17.90 -2.02
CA PHE A 40 0.60 16.88 -0.98
C PHE A 40 1.87 17.04 -0.12
N VAL A 41 3.03 17.22 -0.77
CA VAL A 41 4.30 17.39 -0.04
C VAL A 41 4.35 18.71 0.73
N GLU A 42 3.85 19.80 0.16
CA GLU A 42 3.94 21.14 0.74
C GLU A 42 2.89 21.42 1.83
N HIS A 43 1.77 20.71 1.83
CA HIS A 43 0.62 21.03 2.69
C HIS A 43 0.11 19.86 3.53
N ASP A 44 0.14 18.63 3.00
CA ASP A 44 -0.46 17.48 3.70
C ASP A 44 0.57 16.69 4.52
N PHE A 45 1.84 16.74 4.13
CA PHE A 45 2.87 15.92 4.76
C PHE A 45 3.10 16.27 6.23
N ASP A 46 3.04 17.56 6.59
CA ASP A 46 3.14 18.01 7.98
C ASP A 46 1.97 17.50 8.83
N ALA A 47 0.76 17.41 8.24
CA ALA A 47 -0.39 16.86 8.94
C ALA A 47 -0.24 15.36 9.21
N LEU A 48 0.32 14.60 8.27
CA LEU A 48 0.63 13.18 8.47
C LEU A 48 1.70 12.97 9.55
N LEU A 49 2.72 13.82 9.61
CA LEU A 49 3.78 13.74 10.62
C LEU A 49 3.29 14.14 12.02
N ALA A 50 2.32 15.05 12.11
CA ALA A 50 1.72 15.47 13.37
C ALA A 50 0.63 14.51 13.88
N ASP A 51 0.24 13.51 13.09
CA ASP A 51 -0.81 12.57 13.46
C ASP A 51 -0.41 11.72 14.67
N THR A 52 -1.33 11.64 15.63
CA THR A 52 -1.19 10.85 16.86
C THR A 52 -2.06 9.60 16.83
N PHE A 53 -2.48 9.14 15.65
CA PHE A 53 -3.29 7.94 15.46
C PHE A 53 -2.66 6.74 16.19
N ASP A 54 -3.42 6.12 17.10
CA ASP A 54 -3.05 4.87 17.75
C ASP A 54 -3.60 3.69 16.92
N PRO A 55 -2.74 2.89 16.25
CA PRO A 55 -3.18 1.75 15.46
C PRO A 55 -3.98 0.71 16.26
N ARG A 56 -3.77 0.62 17.58
CA ARG A 56 -4.49 -0.33 18.44
C ARG A 56 -5.97 0.04 18.58
N SER A 57 -6.30 1.33 18.45
CA SER A 57 -7.69 1.80 18.53
C SER A 57 -8.56 1.20 17.42
N ALA A 58 -8.00 0.98 16.22
CA ALA A 58 -8.71 0.38 15.10
C ALA A 58 -8.96 -1.11 15.30
N LEU A 59 -8.04 -1.83 15.96
CA LEU A 59 -8.12 -3.27 16.16
C LEU A 59 -9.18 -3.68 17.20
N GLY A 60 -9.59 -2.76 18.09
CA GLY A 60 -10.61 -3.01 19.12
C GLY A 60 -12.06 -2.82 18.67
N THR A 61 -12.31 -2.41 17.43
CA THR A 61 -13.65 -1.99 16.95
C THR A 61 -14.60 -3.14 16.60
N GLY A 62 -14.09 -4.37 16.54
CA GLY A 62 -14.84 -5.54 16.05
C GLY A 62 -14.96 -5.60 14.52
N VAL A 63 -14.45 -4.60 13.80
CA VAL A 63 -14.31 -4.66 12.34
C VAL A 63 -13.19 -5.63 11.98
N ARG A 64 -13.43 -6.48 10.98
CA ARG A 64 -12.39 -7.36 10.43
C ARG A 64 -11.33 -6.51 9.72
N VAL A 65 -10.13 -6.44 10.30
CA VAL A 65 -8.96 -5.81 9.70
C VAL A 65 -8.10 -6.87 9.04
N VAL A 66 -7.71 -6.66 7.79
CA VAL A 66 -6.77 -7.52 7.07
C VAL A 66 -5.52 -6.71 6.71
N PRO A 67 -4.43 -6.85 7.47
CA PRO A 67 -3.14 -6.30 7.08
C PRO A 67 -2.67 -6.96 5.79
N ALA A 68 -2.17 -6.17 4.85
CA ALA A 68 -1.80 -6.64 3.53
C ALA A 68 -0.51 -5.98 3.03
N VAL A 69 0.27 -6.72 2.25
CA VAL A 69 1.54 -6.25 1.69
C VAL A 69 1.76 -6.78 0.28
N GLY A 70 2.32 -5.95 -0.60
CA GLY A 70 2.77 -6.40 -1.92
C GLY A 70 3.95 -7.37 -1.79
N ARG A 71 3.90 -8.51 -2.50
CA ARG A 71 4.93 -9.57 -2.48
C ARG A 71 6.35 -9.07 -2.76
N THR A 72 6.47 -8.02 -3.56
CA THR A 72 7.76 -7.46 -3.96
C THR A 72 8.19 -6.27 -3.11
N THR A 73 7.37 -5.82 -2.15
CA THR A 73 7.74 -4.71 -1.25
C THR A 73 9.02 -5.08 -0.50
N PRO A 74 10.10 -4.28 -0.62
CA PRO A 74 11.37 -4.60 0.01
C PRO A 74 11.26 -4.78 1.53
N GLY A 75 12.05 -5.70 2.09
CA GLY A 75 12.08 -5.99 3.53
C GLY A 75 12.40 -4.78 4.41
N ALA A 76 13.24 -3.88 3.90
CA ALA A 76 13.80 -2.76 4.65
C ALA A 76 12.99 -1.47 4.57
N VAL A 77 11.95 -1.38 3.73
CA VAL A 77 11.16 -0.14 3.61
C VAL A 77 10.08 -0.08 4.67
N PHE A 78 9.83 1.12 5.19
CA PHE A 78 8.85 1.38 6.24
C PHE A 78 7.45 0.82 5.91
N GLY A 79 7.05 0.90 4.63
CA GLY A 79 5.74 0.43 4.18
C GLY A 79 5.47 -1.06 4.44
N ARG A 80 6.50 -1.91 4.55
CA ARG A 80 6.32 -3.32 4.93
C ARG A 80 5.95 -3.45 6.41
N GLY A 81 6.62 -2.69 7.27
CA GLY A 81 6.33 -2.64 8.71
C GLY A 81 4.89 -2.19 9.01
N CYS A 82 4.34 -1.29 8.19
CA CYS A 82 2.93 -0.87 8.29
C CYS A 82 1.92 -2.01 8.12
N ALA A 83 2.29 -3.11 7.45
CA ALA A 83 1.47 -4.31 7.35
C ALA A 83 1.81 -5.34 8.44
N GLU A 84 3.09 -5.50 8.77
CA GLU A 84 3.56 -6.51 9.72
C GLU A 84 3.17 -6.23 11.17
N GLU A 85 3.27 -4.97 11.62
CA GLU A 85 2.93 -4.60 12.99
C GLU A 85 1.45 -4.83 13.35
N PRO A 86 0.45 -4.39 12.54
CA PRO A 86 -0.94 -4.72 12.83
C PRO A 86 -1.23 -6.23 12.67
N ALA A 87 -0.56 -6.94 11.76
CA ALA A 87 -0.71 -8.40 11.63
C ALA A 87 -0.26 -9.12 12.91
N LYS A 88 0.91 -8.76 13.42
CA LYS A 88 1.43 -9.24 14.69
C LYS A 88 0.50 -8.93 15.86
N ALA A 89 -0.07 -7.72 15.92
CA ALA A 89 -1.02 -7.34 16.97
C ALA A 89 -2.32 -8.17 16.90
N LEU A 90 -2.72 -8.60 15.70
CA LEU A 90 -3.88 -9.48 15.47
C LEU A 90 -3.57 -10.97 15.62
N GLY A 91 -2.29 -11.35 15.80
CA GLY A 91 -1.87 -12.76 15.78
C GLY A 91 -2.07 -13.42 14.41
N ALA A 92 -1.96 -12.65 13.33
CA ALA A 92 -2.14 -13.08 11.95
C ALA A 92 -0.89 -12.81 11.11
N GLU A 93 -0.80 -13.46 9.94
CA GLU A 93 0.18 -13.13 8.92
C GLU A 93 -0.39 -12.07 7.95
N PRO A 94 0.42 -11.13 7.43
CA PRO A 94 -0.02 -10.22 6.39
C PRO A 94 -0.49 -10.97 5.14
N ALA A 95 -1.63 -10.55 4.59
CA ALA A 95 -2.08 -11.07 3.30
C ALA A 95 -1.16 -10.54 2.19
N GLU A 96 -0.56 -11.45 1.43
CA GLU A 96 0.24 -11.06 0.28
C GLU A 96 -0.64 -10.68 -0.93
N PHE A 97 -0.26 -9.59 -1.59
CA PHE A 97 -0.86 -9.08 -2.81
C PHE A 97 0.15 -9.03 -3.96
N PRO A 98 -0.29 -9.12 -5.23
CA PRO A 98 0.57 -8.94 -6.39
C PRO A 98 1.29 -7.57 -6.40
N GLY A 99 2.50 -7.52 -6.95
CA GLY A 99 3.29 -6.30 -7.04
C GLY A 99 3.94 -5.86 -5.73
N GLY A 100 4.20 -4.56 -5.60
CA GLY A 100 4.86 -3.92 -4.44
C GLY A 100 3.97 -2.85 -3.84
N HIS A 101 4.52 -1.67 -3.53
CA HIS A 101 3.74 -0.54 -3.03
C HIS A 101 2.56 -0.17 -3.95
N ASN A 102 2.79 -0.15 -5.27
CA ASN A 102 1.77 0.12 -6.29
C ASN A 102 1.23 -1.18 -6.92
N GLY A 103 0.94 -2.19 -6.09
CA GLY A 103 0.47 -3.51 -6.56
C GLY A 103 -0.82 -3.46 -7.38
N ASP A 104 -1.73 -2.58 -6.97
CA ASP A 104 -3.01 -2.30 -7.63
C ASP A 104 -2.84 -1.66 -9.01
N LEU A 105 -1.83 -0.80 -9.19
CA LEU A 105 -1.52 -0.18 -10.48
C LEU A 105 -0.70 -1.10 -11.39
N SER A 106 0.23 -1.87 -10.81
CA SER A 106 1.12 -2.75 -11.57
C SER A 106 0.48 -4.09 -11.94
N HIS A 107 -0.52 -4.55 -11.18
CA HIS A 107 -1.17 -5.85 -11.38
C HIS A 107 -2.68 -5.79 -11.11
N PRO A 108 -3.44 -4.88 -11.74
CA PRO A 108 -4.81 -4.56 -11.35
C PRO A 108 -5.75 -5.77 -11.37
N SER A 109 -5.65 -6.66 -12.37
CA SER A 109 -6.57 -7.80 -12.47
C SER A 109 -6.25 -8.84 -11.40
N ALA A 110 -4.98 -9.19 -11.25
CA ALA A 110 -4.52 -10.10 -10.20
C ALA A 110 -4.76 -9.53 -8.79
N TYR A 111 -4.54 -8.22 -8.58
CA TYR A 111 -4.78 -7.55 -7.31
C TYR A 111 -6.27 -7.57 -6.96
N ALA A 112 -7.15 -7.29 -7.93
CA ALA A 112 -8.60 -7.36 -7.73
C ALA A 112 -9.09 -8.79 -7.47
N ALA A 113 -8.52 -9.79 -8.14
CA ALA A 113 -8.82 -11.20 -7.85
C ALA A 113 -8.45 -11.54 -6.41
N ARG A 114 -7.22 -11.18 -5.99
CA ARG A 114 -6.74 -11.40 -4.63
C ARG A 114 -7.57 -10.66 -3.58
N LEU A 115 -7.98 -9.43 -3.88
CA LEU A 115 -8.85 -8.65 -2.99
C LEU A 115 -10.16 -9.36 -2.72
N ARG A 116 -10.80 -9.93 -3.75
CA ARG A 116 -12.03 -10.71 -3.58
C ARG A 116 -11.80 -11.93 -2.71
N GLU A 117 -10.77 -12.74 -3.00
CA GLU A 117 -10.43 -13.91 -2.19
C GLU A 117 -10.21 -13.58 -0.70
N VAL A 118 -9.55 -12.46 -0.43
CA VAL A 118 -9.23 -12.03 0.93
C VAL A 118 -10.48 -11.52 1.65
N LEU A 119 -11.35 -10.78 0.96
CA LEU A 119 -12.54 -10.16 1.55
C LEU A 119 -13.75 -11.09 1.61
N GLU A 120 -13.78 -12.17 0.82
CA GLU A 120 -14.80 -13.21 0.96
C GLU A 120 -14.91 -13.64 2.44
N PRO A 121 -16.13 -13.67 3.01
CA PRO A 121 -16.31 -14.14 4.37
C PRO A 121 -15.87 -15.60 4.47
N SER A 122 -15.10 -15.96 5.50
CA SER A 122 -14.90 -17.36 5.85
C SER A 122 -16.28 -17.98 6.05
N ARG A 123 -16.70 -18.87 5.13
CA ARG A 123 -17.90 -19.68 5.36
C ARG A 123 -17.58 -20.62 6.50
N THR A 124 -17.93 -20.24 7.72
CA THR A 124 -18.02 -21.18 8.82
C THR A 124 -19.21 -22.09 8.51
N THR A 125 -18.92 -23.28 7.98
CA THR A 125 -19.90 -24.36 7.93
C THR A 125 -20.22 -24.72 9.38
N VAL A 126 -21.41 -24.34 9.84
CA VAL A 126 -22.03 -24.85 11.08
C VAL A 126 -22.66 -26.19 10.78
#